data_AF-A0A254Q446-F1
#
_entry.id   AF-A0A254Q446-F1
#
_cell.length_a   1.000
_cell.length_b   1.000
_cell.length_c   1.000
_cell.angle_alpha   90.00
_cell.angle_beta   90.00
_cell.angle_gamma   90.00
#
_symmetry.space_group_name_H-M   'P 1'
#
loop_
_entity.id
_entity.type
_entity.pdbx_description
1 polymer ?
#
loop_
_entity_poly.entity_id
_entity_poly.type
_entity_poly.pdbx_seq_one_letter_code
_entity_poly.pdbx_strand_id
1 'polypeptide(L)'
;MNYHALIAISLFSSLAFSEPPQKDTPPARADESPARTEARDRVAKDKADLNQKLKEKAPTAEIHGVKTRLQRDRTFENREDVNQKIKEDQKAKADANTPQSH
;
A
#
# COMPACT_ATOMS: atom_id res chain seq x y z
N MET A 1 -21.95 16.63 39.98
CA MET A 1 -21.37 17.75 39.21
C MET A 1 -20.00 17.28 38.74
N ASN A 2 -19.84 17.06 37.42
CA ASN A 2 -18.77 16.25 36.85
C ASN A 2 -17.55 17.12 36.51
N TYR A 3 -16.38 16.70 36.99
CA TYR A 3 -15.09 17.34 36.76
C TYR A 3 -14.73 17.33 35.26
N HIS A 4 -14.40 18.51 34.74
CA HIS A 4 -13.89 18.70 33.38
C HIS A 4 -12.48 18.12 33.24
N ALA A 5 -12.35 17.01 32.51
CA ALA A 5 -11.07 16.55 31.99
C ALA A 5 -10.90 17.11 30.58
N LEU A 6 -10.32 18.32 30.46
CA LEU A 6 -9.81 18.83 29.20
C LEU A 6 -8.40 18.28 28.99
N ILE A 7 -8.31 17.14 28.32
CA ILE A 7 -7.03 16.61 27.81
C ILE A 7 -6.71 17.35 26.52
N ALA A 8 -5.89 18.40 26.62
CA ALA A 8 -5.32 19.09 25.48
C ALA A 8 -4.06 18.34 25.01
N ILE A 9 -4.22 17.39 24.08
CA ILE A 9 -3.07 16.82 23.36
C ILE A 9 -2.73 17.77 22.22
N SER A 10 -1.82 18.69 22.53
CA SER A 10 -1.09 19.50 21.56
C SER A 10 0.10 18.67 21.06
N LEU A 11 -0.11 17.89 19.99
CA LEU A 11 0.95 17.20 19.25
C LEU A 11 0.74 17.35 17.74
N PHE A 12 0.68 18.59 17.28
CA PHE A 12 0.97 18.91 15.88
C PHE A 12 2.24 19.75 15.82
N SER A 13 3.03 19.51 14.78
CA SER A 13 4.33 20.12 14.41
C SER A 13 5.50 19.23 14.82
N SER A 14 6.26 18.57 13.94
CA SER A 14 6.48 18.78 12.52
C SER A 14 7.18 17.55 11.97
N LEU A 15 6.57 16.81 11.07
CA LEU A 15 7.25 15.92 10.13
C LEU A 15 6.38 15.85 8.88
N ALA A 16 6.22 17.01 8.25
CA ALA A 16 5.72 17.11 6.88
C ALA A 16 6.82 16.58 5.95
N PHE A 17 6.96 15.26 5.87
CA PHE A 17 7.52 14.62 4.69
C PHE A 17 6.45 14.74 3.60
N SER A 18 6.51 15.85 2.86
CA SER A 18 5.86 15.96 1.57
C SER A 18 6.60 15.03 0.60
N GLU A 19 6.32 13.74 0.68
CA GLU A 19 6.63 12.86 -0.45
C GLU A 19 5.83 13.39 -1.65
N PRO A 20 6.46 13.60 -2.82
CA PRO A 20 5.70 13.91 -4.03
C PRO A 20 4.65 12.82 -4.21
N PRO A 21 3.49 13.10 -4.81
CA PRO A 21 2.55 12.06 -5.15
C PRO A 21 3.34 11.06 -5.99
N GLN A 22 3.68 9.91 -5.40
CA GLN A 22 4.20 8.80 -6.16
C GLN A 22 3.09 8.56 -7.17
N LYS A 23 3.33 8.97 -8.41
CA LYS A 23 2.52 8.49 -9.52
C LYS A 23 2.64 7.00 -9.36
N ASP A 24 1.55 6.37 -8.93
CA ASP A 24 1.30 4.93 -8.93
C ASP A 24 1.44 4.47 -10.39
N THR A 25 2.65 4.53 -10.92
CA THR A 25 3.08 3.92 -12.15
C THR A 25 3.61 2.62 -11.64
N PRO A 26 2.75 1.61 -11.52
CA PRO A 26 3.18 0.35 -10.95
C PRO A 26 4.34 -0.17 -11.83
N PRO A 27 5.38 -0.73 -11.22
CA PRO A 27 6.58 -1.13 -11.94
C PRO A 27 6.24 -2.12 -13.06
N ALA A 28 7.15 -2.19 -14.03
CA ALA A 28 7.02 -3.12 -15.12
C ALA A 28 6.90 -4.55 -14.54
N ARG A 29 5.87 -5.30 -14.98
CA ARG A 29 5.55 -6.66 -14.53
C ARG A 29 6.71 -7.67 -14.63
N ALA A 30 7.78 -7.33 -15.35
CA ALA A 30 8.88 -8.23 -15.66
C ALA A 30 9.71 -8.65 -14.43
N ASP A 31 9.75 -7.82 -13.38
CA ASP A 31 10.56 -8.06 -12.17
C ASP A 31 9.72 -8.16 -10.88
N GLU A 32 8.40 -8.36 -10.99
CA GLU A 32 7.50 -8.47 -9.84
C GLU A 32 7.49 -9.89 -9.25
N SER A 33 7.38 -10.02 -7.92
CA SER A 33 7.14 -11.33 -7.30
C SER A 33 5.81 -11.92 -7.81
N PRO A 34 5.69 -13.26 -7.96
CA PRO A 34 4.42 -13.87 -8.34
C PRO A 34 3.29 -13.52 -7.37
N ALA A 35 3.61 -13.43 -6.07
CA ALA A 35 2.69 -13.01 -5.02
C ALA A 35 2.16 -11.58 -5.23
N ARG A 36 3.02 -10.65 -5.66
CA ARG A 36 2.64 -9.26 -5.98
C ARG A 36 1.74 -9.20 -7.21
N THR A 37 2.08 -9.95 -8.26
CA THR A 37 1.29 -10.01 -9.49
C THR A 37 -0.13 -10.51 -9.21
N GLU A 38 -0.25 -11.60 -8.44
CA GLU A 38 -1.55 -12.13 -8.03
C GLU A 38 -2.37 -11.13 -7.20
N ALA A 39 -1.72 -10.43 -6.25
CA ALA A 39 -2.40 -9.45 -5.42
C ALA A 39 -2.93 -8.28 -6.26
N ARG A 40 -2.13 -7.79 -7.20
CA ARG A 40 -2.51 -6.71 -8.13
C ARG A 40 -3.66 -7.11 -9.05
N ASP A 41 -3.67 -8.34 -9.54
CA ASP A 41 -4.78 -8.88 -10.34
C ASP A 41 -6.07 -9.00 -9.50
N ARG A 42 -5.97 -9.41 -8.23
CA ARG A 42 -7.12 -9.41 -7.30
C ARG A 42 -7.62 -8.01 -7.00
N VAL A 43 -6.73 -7.03 -6.78
CA VAL A 43 -7.09 -5.61 -6.60
C VAL A 43 -7.82 -5.07 -7.82
N ALA A 44 -7.36 -5.39 -9.03
CA ALA A 44 -8.02 -4.97 -10.27
C ALA A 44 -9.43 -5.56 -10.39
N LYS A 45 -9.56 -6.86 -10.08
CA LYS A 45 -10.85 -7.56 -10.06
C LYS A 45 -11.82 -6.98 -9.03
N ASP A 46 -11.37 -6.76 -7.79
CA ASP A 46 -12.21 -6.22 -6.72
C ASP A 46 -12.61 -4.76 -6.98
N LYS A 47 -11.75 -3.96 -7.63
CA LYS A 47 -12.14 -2.62 -8.11
C LYS A 47 -13.26 -2.69 -9.14
N ALA A 48 -13.16 -3.62 -10.10
CA ALA A 48 -14.20 -3.81 -11.11
C ALA A 48 -15.51 -4.29 -10.48
N ASP A 49 -15.45 -5.26 -9.56
CA ASP A 49 -16.61 -5.77 -8.79
C ASP A 49 -17.26 -4.65 -7.98
N LEU A 50 -16.47 -3.83 -7.27
CA LEU A 50 -16.99 -2.69 -6.51
C LEU A 50 -17.71 -1.68 -7.41
N ASN A 51 -17.12 -1.33 -8.55
CA ASN A 51 -17.73 -0.41 -9.51
C ASN A 51 -19.02 -0.98 -10.11
N GLN A 52 -19.07 -2.28 -10.37
CA GLN A 52 -20.28 -2.95 -10.85
C GLN A 52 -21.37 -2.94 -9.78
N LYS A 53 -21.06 -3.33 -8.54
CA LYS A 53 -22.02 -3.33 -7.42
C LYS A 53 -22.58 -1.95 -7.11
N LEU A 54 -21.77 -0.91 -7.25
CA LEU A 54 -22.23 0.47 -7.12
C LEU A 54 -23.20 0.87 -8.24
N LYS A 55 -22.96 0.42 -9.48
CA LYS A 55 -23.88 0.66 -10.61
C LYS A 55 -25.20 -0.10 -10.46
N GLU A 56 -25.13 -1.34 -10.00
CA GLU A 56 -26.29 -2.22 -9.77
C GLU A 56 -27.07 -1.85 -8.49
N LYS A 57 -26.58 -0.89 -7.71
CA LYS A 57 -27.13 -0.50 -6.39
C LYS A 57 -27.27 -1.72 -5.46
N ALA A 58 -26.24 -2.56 -5.46
CA ALA A 58 -26.17 -3.75 -4.61
C ALA A 58 -26.32 -3.39 -3.12
N PRO A 59 -26.73 -4.33 -2.27
CA PRO A 59 -26.87 -4.11 -0.84
C PRO A 59 -25.59 -3.58 -0.20
N THR A 60 -25.72 -2.68 0.78
CA THR A 60 -24.58 -2.05 1.47
C THR A 60 -23.58 -3.05 2.04
N ALA A 61 -24.06 -4.20 2.53
CA ALA A 61 -23.22 -5.27 3.06
C ALA A 61 -22.30 -5.86 1.99
N GLU A 62 -22.77 -5.99 0.76
CA GLU A 62 -21.97 -6.52 -0.34
C GLU A 62 -20.90 -5.53 -0.80
N ILE A 63 -21.25 -4.25 -0.93
CA ILE A 63 -20.31 -3.18 -1.24
C ILE A 63 -19.22 -3.13 -0.16
N HIS A 64 -19.61 -3.22 1.11
CA HIS A 64 -18.66 -3.25 2.23
C HIS A 64 -17.75 -4.47 2.16
N GLY A 65 -18.29 -5.66 1.87
CA GLY A 65 -17.50 -6.88 1.71
C GLY A 65 -16.42 -6.75 0.64
N VAL A 66 -16.77 -6.22 -0.55
CA VAL A 66 -15.80 -5.98 -1.63
C VAL A 66 -14.76 -4.93 -1.22
N LYS A 67 -15.18 -3.84 -0.56
CA LYS A 67 -14.26 -2.79 -0.08
C LYS A 67 -13.24 -3.34 0.92
N THR A 68 -13.67 -4.20 1.85
CA THR A 68 -12.78 -4.84 2.83
C THR A 68 -11.78 -5.77 2.16
N ARG A 69 -12.19 -6.55 1.14
CA ARG A 69 -11.25 -7.37 0.35
C ARG A 69 -10.24 -6.50 -0.41
N LEU A 70 -10.71 -5.47 -1.09
CA LEU A 70 -9.85 -4.52 -1.82
C LEU A 70 -8.79 -3.87 -0.91
N GLN A 71 -9.16 -3.48 0.31
CA GLN A 71 -8.22 -2.89 1.27
C GLN A 71 -7.15 -3.89 1.71
N ARG A 72 -7.54 -5.15 1.96
CA ARG A 72 -6.62 -6.23 2.33
C ARG A 72 -5.62 -6.52 1.22
N ASP A 73 -6.10 -6.64 -0.01
CA ASP A 73 -5.26 -7.02 -1.16
C ASP A 73 -4.29 -5.88 -1.52
N ARG A 74 -4.71 -4.62 -1.43
CA ARG A 74 -3.80 -3.46 -1.52
C ARG A 74 -2.75 -3.44 -0.42
N THR A 75 -3.13 -3.82 0.81
CA THR A 75 -2.18 -3.86 1.93
C THR A 75 -1.11 -4.93 1.69
N PHE A 76 -1.50 -6.06 1.11
CA PHE A 76 -0.58 -7.12 0.71
C PHE A 76 0.35 -6.68 -0.43
N GLU A 77 -0.20 -6.07 -1.48
CA GLU A 77 0.58 -5.48 -2.60
C GLU A 77 1.65 -4.51 -2.07
N ASN A 78 1.25 -3.53 -1.25
CA ASN A 78 2.18 -2.57 -0.66
C ASN A 78 3.26 -3.23 0.22
N ARG A 79 2.93 -4.31 0.93
CA ARG A 79 3.91 -5.03 1.74
C ARG A 79 4.96 -5.72 0.87
N GLU A 80 4.55 -6.31 -0.24
CA GLU A 80 5.47 -6.89 -1.22
C GLU A 80 6.37 -5.83 -1.86
N ASP A 81 5.83 -4.64 -2.15
CA ASP A 81 6.61 -3.50 -2.66
C ASP A 81 7.71 -3.08 -1.67
N VAL A 82 7.35 -2.95 -0.39
CA VAL A 82 8.33 -2.62 0.68
C VAL A 82 9.38 -3.72 0.81
N ASN A 83 8.98 -5.00 0.79
CA ASN A 83 9.90 -6.13 0.86
C ASN A 83 10.87 -6.16 -0.32
N GLN A 84 10.38 -5.89 -1.53
CA GLN A 84 11.21 -5.83 -2.74
C GLN A 84 12.22 -4.70 -2.65
N LYS A 85 11.78 -3.49 -2.24
CA LYS A 85 12.68 -2.35 -2.04
C LYS A 85 13.76 -2.63 -1.01
N ILE A 86 13.42 -3.28 0.11
CA ILE A 86 14.41 -3.69 1.13
C ILE A 86 15.46 -4.64 0.54
N LYS A 87 15.05 -5.61 -0.29
CA LYS A 87 15.97 -6.54 -0.95
C LYS A 87 16.91 -5.82 -1.92
N GLU A 88 16.38 -4.89 -2.71
CA GLU A 88 17.16 -4.08 -3.64
C GLU A 88 18.16 -3.18 -2.91
N ASP A 89 17.75 -2.54 -1.81
CA ASP A 89 18.63 -1.71 -0.97
C ASP A 89 19.73 -2.56 -0.32
N GLN A 90 19.43 -3.78 0.15
CA GLN A 90 20.42 -4.70 0.69
C GLN A 90 21.42 -5.16 -0.38
N LYS A 91 20.94 -5.47 -1.60
CA LYS A 91 21.80 -5.83 -2.73
C LYS A 91 22.71 -4.67 -3.12
N ALA A 92 22.18 -3.46 -3.28
CA ALA A 92 22.96 -2.27 -3.59
C ALA A 92 24.05 -1.98 -2.54
N LYS A 93 23.73 -2.17 -1.25
CA LYS A 93 24.71 -2.07 -0.15
C LYS A 93 25.78 -3.17 -0.20
N ALA A 94 25.43 -4.38 -0.60
CA ALA A 94 26.38 -5.47 -0.77
C ALA A 94 27.32 -5.19 -1.96
N ASP A 95 26.78 -4.76 -3.09
CA ASP A 95 27.54 -4.42 -4.30
C ASP A 95 28.49 -3.24 -4.05
N ALA A 96 28.05 -2.23 -3.29
CA ALA A 96 28.87 -1.07 -2.89
C ALA A 96 30.02 -1.41 -1.93
N ASN A 97 29.93 -2.53 -1.19
CA ASN A 97 30.97 -2.99 -0.26
C ASN A 97 31.93 -4.00 -0.89
N THR A 98 31.78 -4.34 -2.16
CA THR A 98 32.79 -5.11 -2.88
C THR A 98 34.03 -4.22 -3.02
N PRO A 99 35.18 -4.57 -2.42
CA PRO A 99 36.38 -3.76 -2.56
C PRO A 99 36.71 -3.67 -4.06
N GLN A 100 36.79 -2.45 -4.60
CA GLN A 100 37.33 -2.23 -5.94
C GLN A 100 38.75 -2.79 -5.93
N SER A 101 38.91 -4.00 -6.45
CA SER A 101 40.22 -4.58 -6.73
C SER A 101 40.77 -3.81 -7.93
N HIS A 102 41.55 -2.78 -7.64
CA HIS A 102 42.47 -2.11 -8.56
C HIS A 102 43.88 -2.65 -8.35
#